data_AF-A0A530QQ27-F1
#
_entry.id   AF-A0A530QQ27-F1
#
_cell.length_a   1.000
_cell.length_b   1.000
_cell.length_c   1.000
_cell.angle_alpha   90.00
_cell.angle_beta   90.00
_cell.angle_gamma   90.00
#
_symmetry.space_group_name_H-M   'P 1'
#
loop_
_entity.id
_entity.type
_entity.pdbx_description
1 polymer ?
#
loop_
_entity_poly.entity_id
_entity_poly.type
_entity_poly.pdbx_seq_one_letter_code
_entity_poly.pdbx_strand_id
1 'polypeptide(L)' 'MEEKHSGACLCGAVRFRTRGALRGVVYCHCSQCRRQNGHFVAATSAKDA' A
#
# COMPACT_ATOMS: atom_id res chain seq x y z
N MET A 1 13.52 17.20 -5.96
CA MET A 1 13.91 16.34 -4.81
C MET A 1 13.11 15.05 -4.93
N GLU A 2 13.76 13.89 -4.93
CA GLU A 2 13.08 12.60 -5.10
C GLU A 2 12.44 12.19 -3.76
N GLU A 3 11.11 12.14 -3.70
CA GLU A 3 10.38 11.66 -2.52
C GLU A 3 10.57 10.14 -2.41
N LYS A 4 10.99 9.66 -1.25
CA LYS A 4 11.28 8.23 -1.01
C LYS A 4 10.50 7.77 0.20
N HIS A 5 9.81 6.64 0.05
CA HIS A 5 9.08 6.00 1.14
C HIS A 5 9.61 4.59 1.36
N SER A 6 9.60 4.15 2.62
CA SER A 6 9.99 2.80 3.01
C SER A 6 8.84 2.10 3.72
N GLY A 7 8.72 0.80 3.52
CA GLY A 7 7.75 -0.03 4.22
C GLY A 7 8.28 -1.45 4.46
N ALA A 8 7.60 -2.15 5.35
CA ALA A 8 7.90 -3.55 5.67
C ALA A 8 6.60 -4.29 5.97
N CYS A 9 6.60 -5.60 5.71
CA CYS A 9 5.53 -6.47 6.18
C CYS A 9 5.67 -6.72 7.68
N LEU A 10 4.56 -6.96 8.37
CA LEU A 10 4.53 -7.28 9.81
C LEU A 10 5.35 -8.52 10.18
N CYS A 11 5.53 -9.46 9.26
CA CYS A 11 6.39 -10.63 9.50
C CYS A 11 7.89 -10.29 9.54
N GLY A 12 8.30 -9.08 9.17
CA GLY A 12 9.69 -8.63 9.16
C GLY A 12 10.56 -9.17 8.01
N ALA A 13 10.14 -10.26 7.35
CA ALA A 13 10.88 -10.87 6.25
C ALA A 13 10.87 -10.04 4.94
N VAL A 14 9.87 -9.16 4.77
CA VAL A 14 9.70 -8.37 3.54
C VAL A 14 9.89 -6.89 3.83
N ARG A 15 10.75 -6.22 3.05
CA ARG A 15 11.03 -4.78 3.08
C ARG A 15 11.02 -4.22 1.67
N PHE A 16 10.48 -3.02 1.49
CA PHE A 16 10.38 -2.37 0.18
C PHE A 16 10.62 -0.86 0.27
N ARG A 17 10.94 -0.27 -0.88
CA ARG A 17 11.10 1.18 -1.05
C ARG A 17 10.35 1.63 -2.31
N THR A 18 9.71 2.78 -2.24
CA THR A 18 9.03 3.42 -3.38
C THR A 18 9.58 4.83 -3.58
N ARG A 19 9.43 5.35 -4.80
CA ARG A 19 9.90 6.67 -5.22
C ARG A 19 8.73 7.48 -5.78
N GLY A 20 8.80 8.79 -5.61
CA GLY A 20 7.77 9.72 -6.06
C GLY A 20 6.55 9.76 -5.16
N ALA A 21 5.62 10.65 -5.49
CA ALA A 21 4.44 10.92 -4.68
C ALA A 21 3.50 9.70 -4.63
N LEU A 22 3.03 9.39 -3.43
CA LEU A 22 1.96 8.42 -3.20
C LEU A 22 0.58 9.05 -3.45
N ARG A 23 -0.36 8.27 -3.98
CA ARG A 23 -1.77 8.68 -4.03
C ARG A 23 -2.32 8.85 -2.60
N GLY A 24 -3.32 9.69 -2.41
CA GLY A 24 -4.09 9.72 -1.16
C GLY A 24 -4.61 8.31 -0.79
N VAL A 25 -4.67 8.00 0.50
CA VAL A 25 -5.16 6.69 0.98
C VAL A 25 -6.62 6.52 0.58
N VAL A 26 -6.97 5.34 0.07
CA VAL A 26 -8.35 4.93 -0.22
C VAL A 26 -8.73 3.73 0.63
N TYR A 27 -9.98 3.74 1.09
CA TYR A 27 -10.61 2.62 1.75
C TYR A 27 -11.45 1.83 0.73
N CYS A 28 -11.03 0.60 0.42
CA CYS A 28 -11.72 -0.25 -0.54
C CYS A 28 -12.67 -1.22 0.14
N HIS A 29 -13.96 -1.13 -0.20
CA HIS A 29 -15.04 -1.95 0.35
C HIS A 29 -15.55 -3.01 -0.64
N CYS A 30 -14.82 -3.32 -1.71
CA CYS A 30 -15.29 -4.33 -2.66
C CYS A 30 -15.34 -5.72 -2.01
N SER A 31 -16.15 -6.62 -2.58
CA SER A 31 -16.30 -7.98 -2.04
C SER A 31 -14.99 -8.77 -2.05
N GLN A 32 -14.10 -8.51 -3.01
CA GLN A 32 -12.81 -9.20 -3.12
C GLN A 32 -11.91 -8.84 -1.92
N CYS A 33 -11.72 -7.55 -1.65
CA CYS A 33 -10.89 -7.10 -0.53
C CYS A 33 -11.40 -7.59 0.82
N ARG A 34 -12.73 -7.53 1.04
CA ARG A 34 -13.34 -8.03 2.28
C ARG A 34 -13.17 -9.54 2.47
N ARG A 35 -13.29 -10.33 1.41
CA ARG A 35 -13.06 -11.78 1.50
C ARG A 35 -11.60 -12.13 1.76
N GLN A 36 -10.67 -11.40 1.14
CA GLN A 36 -9.24 -11.71 1.26
C GLN A 36 -8.65 -11.31 2.62
N ASN A 37 -9.14 -10.22 3.22
CA ASN A 37 -8.55 -9.66 4.44
C ASN A 37 -9.49 -9.74 5.66
N GLY A 38 -10.73 -10.22 5.50
CA GLY A 38 -11.76 -10.20 6.55
C GLY A 38 -12.32 -8.81 6.87
N HIS A 39 -11.82 -7.76 6.23
CA HIS A 39 -12.20 -6.35 6.46
C HIS A 39 -12.00 -5.50 5.19
N PHE A 40 -12.45 -4.25 5.18
CA PHE A 40 -12.01 -3.28 4.16
C PHE A 40 -10.52 -2.98 4.33
N VAL A 41 -9.87 -2.63 3.22
CA VAL A 41 -8.42 -2.31 3.21
C VAL A 41 -8.19 -0.83 3.02
N ALA A 42 -7.16 -0.29 3.69
CA ALA A 42 -6.62 1.04 3.43
C ALA A 42 -5.41 0.90 2.50
N ALA A 43 -5.46 1.50 1.32
CA ALA A 43 -4.42 1.35 0.30
C ALA A 43 -4.06 2.68 -0.38
N THR A 44 -2.78 2.83 -0.70
CA THR A 44 -2.25 3.87 -1.59
C THR A 44 -1.62 3.21 -2.81
N SER A 45 -1.38 3.99 -3.87
CA SER A 45 -0.60 3.56 -5.03
C SER A 45 0.66 4.43 -5.11
N ALA A 46 1.81 3.77 -5.26
CA ALA A 46 2.98 4.41 -5.86
C ALA A 46 2.75 4.45 -7.38
N LYS A 47 3.20 5.51 -8.06
CA LYS A 47 3.16 5.54 -9.52
C LYS A 47 4.11 4.48 -10.06
N ASP A 48 3.69 3.78 -11.11
CA ASP A 48 4.59 2.92 -11.88
C ASP A 48 5.70 3.77 -12.49
N ALA A 49 6.89 3.18 -12.63
CA ALA A 49 8.08 3.83 -13.18
C ALA A 49 7.99 4.01 -14.70
#